data_AF-A0A137QIR7-F1
#
_entry.id   AF-A0A137QIR7-F1
#
_cell.length_a   1.000
_cell.length_b   1.000
_cell.length_c   1.000
_cell.angle_alpha   90.00
_cell.angle_beta   90.00
_cell.angle_gamma   90.00
#
_symmetry.space_group_name_H-M   'P 1'
#
loop_
_entity.id
_entity.type
_entity.pdbx_description
1 polymer ?
#
loop_
_entity_poly.entity_id
_entity_poly.type
_entity_poly.pdbx_seq_one_letter_code
_entity_poly.pdbx_strand_id
1 'polypeptide(L)'
;MLRGWWKTFITRIQNVITASPTAHLSPLPKPTSSFSTVQMSTVRVAVVTGAGQGIGRAIAIRLAEDGLNIAINDLESQRHNLEEVRDVIAARGRRSLVFTGDVSDESTVKSLVSSVVEALGGIDVMVANAGICFPKSVLESEVFNSLLSLPLKLFTATVEEWDKIFRINARSVFLSYKYAAKQMIAQGRGGRIIGASSGAGKEAVPMLGAYAGTKAAVRAITQASGEQPSLKSFNFV
;
A
#
# COMPACT_ATOMS: atom_id res chain seq x y z
N MET A 1 0.55 2.66 -26.89
CA MET A 1 1.40 3.53 -26.05
C MET A 1 1.38 3.22 -24.53
N LEU A 2 0.80 2.11 -24.05
CA LEU A 2 0.68 1.80 -22.59
C LEU A 2 1.74 0.81 -22.04
N ARG A 3 2.68 0.33 -22.86
CA ARG A 3 3.69 -0.65 -22.43
C ARG A 3 4.92 0.10 -21.90
N GLY A 4 5.07 0.21 -20.57
CA GLY A 4 6.30 0.72 -19.95
C GLY A 4 6.11 1.42 -18.60
N TRP A 5 5.02 2.17 -18.43
CA TRP A 5 4.79 2.99 -17.23
C TRP A 5 4.82 2.18 -15.92
N TRP A 6 4.29 0.95 -15.95
CA TRP A 6 4.29 0.06 -14.79
C TRP A 6 5.69 -0.33 -14.30
N LYS A 7 6.68 -0.50 -15.21
CA LYS A 7 8.06 -0.84 -14.85
C LYS A 7 8.70 0.36 -14.16
N THR A 8 8.54 1.55 -14.74
CA THR A 8 9.02 2.80 -14.14
C THR A 8 8.38 3.08 -12.78
N PHE A 9 7.09 2.78 -12.62
CA PHE A 9 6.38 2.91 -11.34
C PHE A 9 6.92 1.93 -10.28
N ILE A 10 7.07 0.65 -10.64
CA ILE A 10 7.67 -0.37 -9.76
C ILE A 10 9.09 0.00 -9.36
N THR A 11 9.91 0.48 -10.31
CA THR A 11 11.28 0.96 -10.02
C THR A 11 11.29 2.19 -9.11
N ARG A 12 10.33 3.12 -9.25
CA ARG A 12 10.21 4.27 -8.34
C ARG A 12 9.84 3.85 -6.91
N ILE A 13 8.89 2.92 -6.76
CA ILE A 13 8.55 2.33 -5.47
C ILE A 13 9.76 1.63 -4.86
N GLN A 14 10.52 0.87 -5.66
CA GLN A 14 11.74 0.22 -5.21
C GLN A 14 12.75 1.24 -4.66
N ASN A 15 13.07 2.28 -5.44
CA ASN A 15 14.06 3.29 -5.02
C ASN A 15 13.67 3.97 -3.70
N VAL A 16 12.36 4.17 -3.49
CA VAL A 16 11.82 4.65 -2.22
C VAL A 16 12.02 3.65 -1.10
N ILE A 17 11.78 2.36 -1.33
CA ILE A 17 11.82 1.32 -0.30
C ILE A 17 13.25 0.96 0.10
N THR A 18 14.18 0.98 -0.86
CA THR A 18 15.58 0.59 -0.67
C THR A 18 16.50 1.73 -0.24
N ALA A 19 16.06 3.00 -0.35
CA ALA A 19 16.84 4.12 0.17
C ALA A 19 17.08 3.94 1.69
N SER A 20 18.31 4.18 2.16
CA SER A 20 18.58 4.27 3.60
C SER A 20 17.94 5.54 4.17
N PRO A 21 17.40 5.53 5.41
CA PRO A 21 17.05 6.78 6.08
C PRO A 21 18.31 7.65 6.20
N THR A 22 18.29 8.87 5.68
CA THR A 22 19.38 9.84 5.87
C THR A 22 19.40 10.25 7.34
N ALA A 23 20.26 9.59 8.12
CA ALA A 23 20.58 10.03 9.47
C ALA A 23 21.53 11.24 9.39
N HIS A 24 20.99 12.44 9.53
CA HIS A 24 21.80 13.60 9.90
C HIS A 24 21.99 13.59 11.42
N LEU A 25 22.98 12.84 11.89
CA LEU A 25 23.56 13.00 13.21
C LEU A 25 25.07 13.05 13.03
N SER A 26 25.68 14.19 13.36
CA SER A 26 27.13 14.32 13.45
C SER A 26 27.65 13.36 14.53
N PRO A 27 28.65 12.50 14.26
CA PRO A 27 29.12 11.55 15.27
C PRO A 27 30.02 12.25 16.30
N LEU A 28 29.76 11.99 17.59
CA LEU A 28 30.78 12.13 18.64
C LEU A 28 31.89 11.09 18.41
N PRO A 29 33.17 11.42 18.65
CA PRO A 29 34.27 10.48 18.44
C PRO A 29 34.15 9.31 19.43
N LYS A 30 34.22 8.07 18.91
CA LYS A 30 34.21 6.84 19.73
C LYS A 30 35.63 6.31 19.93
N PRO A 31 35.92 5.70 21.11
CA PRO A 31 37.21 5.09 21.40
C PRO A 31 37.46 3.84 20.55
N THR A 32 38.73 3.67 20.17
CA THR A 32 39.24 2.59 19.32
C THR A 32 39.26 1.25 20.05
N SER A 33 38.38 0.33 19.66
CA SER A 33 38.63 -1.11 19.75
C SER A 33 37.87 -1.84 18.64
N SER A 34 38.62 -2.53 17.78
CA SER A 34 38.12 -3.23 16.60
C SER A 34 37.65 -4.63 16.98
N PHE A 35 36.35 -4.79 17.22
CA PHE A 35 35.67 -6.06 17.01
C PHE A 35 34.62 -5.83 15.93
N SER A 36 34.81 -6.46 14.78
CA SER A 36 33.84 -6.45 13.69
C SER A 36 32.59 -7.19 14.13
N THR A 37 31.63 -6.47 14.72
CA THR A 37 30.27 -6.99 14.91
C THR A 37 29.72 -7.29 13.53
N VAL A 38 29.55 -8.58 13.20
CA VAL A 38 28.72 -8.99 12.07
C VAL A 38 27.32 -8.45 12.38
N GLN A 39 26.96 -7.31 11.79
CA GLN A 39 25.57 -6.87 11.81
C GLN A 39 24.77 -7.92 11.03
N MET A 40 24.17 -8.85 11.75
CA MET A 40 23.12 -9.72 11.22
C MET A 40 21.97 -8.81 10.82
N SER A 41 21.91 -8.40 9.56
CA SER A 41 20.81 -7.59 9.05
C SER A 41 19.53 -8.41 9.19
N THR A 42 18.61 -7.98 10.04
CA THR A 42 17.31 -8.64 10.18
C THR A 42 16.57 -8.55 8.85
N VAL A 43 16.05 -9.68 8.36
CA VAL A 43 15.26 -9.71 7.12
C VAL A 43 14.03 -8.83 7.32
N ARG A 44 13.89 -7.80 6.49
CA ARG A 44 12.77 -6.85 6.58
C ARG A 44 11.46 -7.49 6.10
N VAL A 45 10.34 -6.99 6.62
CA VAL A 45 8.99 -7.47 6.32
C VAL A 45 8.17 -6.38 5.64
N ALA A 46 7.53 -6.71 4.52
CA ALA A 46 6.56 -5.85 3.85
C ALA A 46 5.14 -6.41 3.95
N VAL A 47 4.16 -5.52 4.07
CA VAL A 47 2.73 -5.83 3.93
C VAL A 47 2.23 -5.15 2.66
N VAL A 48 1.51 -5.88 1.80
CA VAL A 48 0.91 -5.35 0.58
C VAL A 48 -0.57 -5.70 0.55
N THR A 49 -1.44 -4.68 0.48
CA THR A 49 -2.89 -4.88 0.35
C THR A 49 -3.32 -4.84 -1.12
N GLY A 50 -4.37 -5.60 -1.48
CA GLY A 50 -4.76 -5.81 -2.88
C GLY A 50 -3.70 -6.56 -3.68
N ALA A 51 -3.03 -7.52 -3.04
CA ALA A 51 -1.86 -8.22 -3.57
C ALA A 51 -2.21 -9.42 -4.47
N GLY A 52 -3.49 -9.81 -4.57
CA GLY A 52 -3.90 -10.94 -5.41
C GLY A 52 -3.67 -10.66 -6.90
N GLN A 53 -3.74 -9.40 -7.33
CA GLN A 53 -3.70 -9.07 -8.76
C GLN A 53 -3.04 -7.73 -9.07
N GLY A 54 -2.82 -7.50 -10.37
CA GLY A 54 -2.41 -6.20 -10.92
C GLY A 54 -1.15 -5.64 -10.28
N ILE A 55 -1.22 -4.36 -9.88
CA ILE A 55 -0.10 -3.60 -9.32
C ILE A 55 0.33 -4.18 -7.95
N GLY A 56 -0.60 -4.55 -7.08
CA GLY A 56 -0.28 -5.09 -5.76
C GLY A 56 0.51 -6.40 -5.85
N ARG A 57 0.07 -7.31 -6.74
CA ARG A 57 0.82 -8.55 -7.06
C ARG A 57 2.24 -8.25 -7.52
N ALA A 58 2.39 -7.32 -8.46
CA ALA A 58 3.71 -6.97 -8.99
C ALA A 58 4.63 -6.36 -7.92
N ILE A 59 4.09 -5.52 -7.03
CA ILE A 59 4.83 -4.94 -5.90
C ILE A 59 5.27 -6.04 -4.93
N ALA A 60 4.38 -6.94 -4.54
CA ALA A 60 4.69 -8.04 -3.61
C ALA A 60 5.84 -8.91 -4.13
N ILE A 61 5.77 -9.31 -5.41
CA ILE A 61 6.80 -10.12 -6.05
C ILE A 61 8.14 -9.36 -6.11
N ARG A 62 8.12 -8.08 -6.52
CA ARG A 62 9.34 -7.27 -6.60
C ARG A 62 10.01 -7.13 -5.23
N LEU A 63 9.23 -6.92 -4.16
CA LEU A 63 9.78 -6.78 -2.81
C LEU A 63 10.37 -8.09 -2.27
N ALA A 64 9.81 -9.24 -2.67
CA ALA A 64 10.43 -10.52 -2.38
C ALA A 64 11.79 -10.67 -3.08
N GLU A 65 11.91 -10.22 -4.34
CA GLU A 65 13.18 -10.19 -5.08
C GLU A 65 14.21 -9.27 -4.41
N ASP A 66 13.78 -8.19 -3.77
CA ASP A 66 14.63 -7.30 -2.96
C ASP A 66 15.00 -7.87 -1.58
N GLY A 67 14.53 -9.08 -1.28
CA GLY A 67 14.93 -9.83 -0.10
C GLY A 67 14.00 -9.72 1.10
N LEU A 68 12.83 -9.10 0.96
CA LEU A 68 11.87 -8.96 2.05
C LEU A 68 10.99 -10.21 2.20
N ASN A 69 10.60 -10.52 3.44
CA ASN A 69 9.46 -11.40 3.67
C ASN A 69 8.16 -10.61 3.47
N ILE A 70 7.12 -11.23 2.91
CA ILE A 70 5.95 -10.50 2.42
C ILE A 70 4.67 -11.04 3.03
N ALA A 71 3.90 -10.20 3.71
CA ALA A 71 2.49 -10.47 3.94
C ALA A 71 1.66 -9.92 2.78
N ILE A 72 0.84 -10.78 2.18
CA ILE A 72 -0.03 -10.46 1.06
C ILE A 72 -1.48 -10.54 1.53
N ASN A 73 -2.19 -9.44 1.34
CA ASN A 73 -3.61 -9.33 1.69
C ASN A 73 -4.46 -9.01 0.46
N ASP A 74 -5.64 -9.63 0.42
CA ASP A 74 -6.73 -9.31 -0.48
C ASP A 74 -8.05 -9.88 0.08
N LEU A 75 -9.16 -9.72 -0.63
CA LEU A 75 -10.45 -10.31 -0.26
C LEU A 75 -10.40 -11.85 -0.29
N GLU A 76 -11.31 -12.51 0.42
CA GLU A 76 -11.45 -13.98 0.41
C GLU A 76 -11.65 -14.53 -1.01
N SER A 77 -12.40 -13.80 -1.86
CA SER A 77 -12.60 -14.14 -3.27
C SER A 77 -11.32 -14.11 -4.11
N GLN A 78 -10.21 -13.59 -3.58
CA GLN A 78 -8.89 -13.57 -4.20
C GLN A 78 -7.91 -14.55 -3.56
N ARG A 79 -8.37 -15.46 -2.68
CA ARG A 79 -7.52 -16.46 -2.00
C ARG A 79 -6.63 -17.23 -2.97
N HIS A 80 -7.20 -17.76 -4.05
CA HIS A 80 -6.44 -18.53 -5.03
C HIS A 80 -5.30 -17.71 -5.64
N ASN A 81 -5.60 -16.46 -6.03
CA ASN A 81 -4.59 -15.55 -6.58
C ASN A 81 -3.50 -15.21 -5.55
N LEU A 82 -3.86 -15.07 -4.27
CA LEU A 82 -2.88 -14.87 -3.19
C LEU A 82 -1.98 -16.10 -3.01
N GLU A 83 -2.52 -17.31 -3.11
CA GLU A 83 -1.74 -18.55 -3.02
C GLU A 83 -0.74 -18.68 -4.17
N GLU A 84 -1.13 -18.31 -5.40
CA GLU A 84 -0.17 -18.24 -6.51
C GLU A 84 0.95 -17.23 -6.23
N VAL A 85 0.63 -16.06 -5.67
CA VAL A 85 1.64 -15.06 -5.30
C VAL A 85 2.56 -15.57 -4.20
N ARG A 86 2.03 -16.28 -3.20
CA ARG A 86 2.81 -16.96 -2.15
C ARG A 86 3.81 -17.94 -2.76
N ASP A 87 3.38 -18.76 -3.71
CA ASP A 87 4.24 -19.78 -4.32
C ASP A 87 5.38 -19.13 -5.13
N VAL A 88 5.06 -18.03 -5.83
CA VAL A 88 6.04 -17.20 -6.55
C VAL A 88 7.04 -16.53 -5.59
N ILE A 89 6.60 -16.11 -4.39
CA ILE A 89 7.47 -15.56 -3.34
C ILE A 89 8.35 -16.66 -2.72
N ALA A 90 7.79 -17.83 -2.46
CA ALA A 90 8.52 -18.98 -1.93
C ALA A 90 9.63 -19.44 -2.88
N ALA A 91 9.37 -19.46 -4.19
CA ALA A 91 10.35 -19.75 -5.22
C ALA A 91 11.54 -18.75 -5.24
N ARG A 92 11.40 -17.57 -4.63
CA ARG A 92 12.46 -16.57 -4.44
C ARG A 92 13.18 -16.69 -3.09
N GLY A 93 12.90 -17.75 -2.33
CA GLY A 93 13.52 -18.01 -1.04
C GLY A 93 13.05 -17.07 0.07
N ARG A 94 11.84 -16.50 -0.05
CA ARG A 94 11.26 -15.61 0.96
C ARG A 94 10.05 -16.23 1.63
N ARG A 95 9.83 -15.86 2.89
CA ARG A 95 8.63 -16.25 3.63
C ARG A 95 7.49 -15.32 3.25
N SER A 96 6.27 -15.84 3.26
CA SER A 96 5.08 -15.03 3.09
C SER A 96 3.92 -15.48 3.95
N LEU A 97 3.10 -14.52 4.37
CA LEU A 97 1.82 -14.73 5.03
C LEU A 97 0.69 -14.40 4.05
N VAL A 98 -0.20 -15.36 3.80
CA VAL A 98 -1.46 -15.12 3.09
C VAL A 98 -2.51 -14.71 4.12
N PHE A 99 -3.11 -13.53 3.96
CA PHE A 99 -4.15 -13.04 4.86
C PHE A 99 -5.34 -12.52 4.06
N THR A 100 -6.49 -13.18 4.18
CA THR A 100 -7.71 -12.75 3.51
C THR A 100 -8.56 -11.84 4.42
N GLY A 101 -9.11 -10.78 3.85
CA GLY A 101 -10.02 -9.87 4.57
C GLY A 101 -10.12 -8.49 3.94
N ASP A 102 -11.24 -7.80 4.17
CA ASP A 102 -11.49 -6.43 3.70
C ASP A 102 -10.80 -5.41 4.61
N VAL A 103 -9.74 -4.77 4.08
CA VAL A 103 -8.97 -3.73 4.78
C VAL A 103 -9.69 -2.40 4.92
N SER A 104 -10.90 -2.27 4.36
CA SER A 104 -11.80 -1.16 4.64
C SER A 104 -12.46 -1.26 6.03
N ASP A 105 -12.36 -2.43 6.66
CA ASP A 105 -12.79 -2.71 8.03
C ASP A 105 -11.62 -2.64 9.03
N GLU A 106 -11.82 -1.91 10.13
CA GLU A 106 -10.75 -1.64 11.10
C GLU A 106 -10.30 -2.88 11.87
N SER A 107 -11.21 -3.79 12.21
CA SER A 107 -10.88 -5.07 12.85
C SER A 107 -9.95 -5.91 11.98
N THR A 108 -10.23 -5.99 10.67
CA THR A 108 -9.40 -6.71 9.70
C THR A 108 -7.98 -6.17 9.69
N VAL A 109 -7.79 -4.84 9.63
CA VAL A 109 -6.45 -4.25 9.59
C VAL A 109 -5.68 -4.51 10.89
N LYS A 110 -6.34 -4.47 12.05
CA LYS A 110 -5.73 -4.85 13.33
C LYS A 110 -5.24 -6.30 13.31
N SER A 111 -6.11 -7.22 12.90
CA SER A 111 -5.79 -8.65 12.82
C SER A 111 -4.68 -8.93 11.81
N LEU A 112 -4.69 -8.26 10.66
CA LEU A 112 -3.61 -8.35 9.68
C LEU A 112 -2.27 -7.95 10.32
N VAL A 113 -2.19 -6.78 10.95
CA VAL A 113 -0.96 -6.32 11.60
C VAL A 113 -0.48 -7.28 12.69
N SER A 114 -1.36 -7.77 13.56
CA SER A 114 -0.98 -8.74 14.60
C SER A 114 -0.47 -10.05 14.02
N SER A 115 -1.16 -10.61 13.01
CA SER A 115 -0.75 -11.86 12.37
C SER A 115 0.57 -11.73 11.62
N VAL A 116 0.86 -10.56 11.04
CA VAL A 116 2.16 -10.30 10.39
C VAL A 116 3.28 -10.30 11.42
N VAL A 117 3.08 -9.64 12.56
CA VAL A 117 4.07 -9.59 13.63
C VAL A 117 4.34 -10.99 14.18
N GLU A 118 3.31 -11.78 14.41
CA GLU A 118 3.42 -13.16 14.89
C GLU A 118 4.14 -14.07 13.88
N ALA A 119 3.73 -14.05 12.61
CA ALA A 119 4.28 -14.97 11.61
C ALA A 119 5.66 -14.53 11.06
N LEU A 120 5.84 -13.22 10.85
CA LEU A 120 6.99 -12.67 10.13
C LEU A 120 7.96 -11.85 11.00
N GLY A 121 7.57 -11.49 12.23
CA GLY A 121 8.44 -10.88 13.24
C GLY A 121 8.40 -9.35 13.32
N GLY A 122 7.58 -8.69 12.50
CA GLY A 122 7.43 -7.23 12.51
C GLY A 122 6.95 -6.67 11.18
N ILE A 123 6.90 -5.34 11.07
CA ILE A 123 6.53 -4.65 9.83
C ILE A 123 7.53 -3.53 9.56
N ASP A 124 8.19 -3.54 8.41
CA ASP A 124 9.12 -2.48 7.98
C ASP A 124 8.57 -1.65 6.83
N VAL A 125 7.71 -2.25 6.02
CA VAL A 125 7.10 -1.60 4.86
C VAL A 125 5.60 -1.91 4.86
N MET A 126 4.76 -0.87 4.74
CA MET A 126 3.33 -1.01 4.49
C MET A 126 3.02 -0.39 3.14
N VAL A 127 2.46 -1.17 2.23
CA VAL A 127 1.96 -0.71 0.92
C VAL A 127 0.44 -0.81 0.93
N ALA A 128 -0.21 0.30 1.26
CA ALA A 128 -1.66 0.44 1.23
C ALA A 128 -2.11 0.66 -0.23
N ASN A 129 -2.26 -0.45 -0.95
CA ASN A 129 -2.53 -0.47 -2.39
C ASN A 129 -3.97 -0.86 -2.77
N ALA A 130 -4.67 -1.61 -1.93
CA ALA A 130 -6.05 -2.02 -2.19
C ALA A 130 -6.91 -0.82 -2.62
N GLY A 131 -7.67 -0.99 -3.70
CA GLY A 131 -8.49 0.07 -4.25
C GLY A 131 -9.38 -0.41 -5.38
N ILE A 132 -10.53 0.22 -5.51
CA ILE A 132 -11.46 0.04 -6.62
C ILE A 132 -11.52 1.31 -7.45
N CYS A 133 -11.80 1.12 -8.72
CA CYS A 133 -12.32 2.15 -9.59
C CYS A 133 -13.70 1.67 -10.04
N PHE A 134 -14.67 2.55 -10.23
CA PHE A 134 -15.95 2.18 -10.84
C PHE A 134 -16.00 2.56 -12.34
N PRO A 135 -15.23 1.91 -13.23
CA PRO A 135 -15.51 2.04 -14.65
C PRO A 135 -16.74 1.17 -14.94
N LYS A 136 -17.90 1.83 -15.12
CA LYS A 136 -19.20 1.21 -15.47
C LYS A 136 -19.82 0.30 -14.38
N SER A 137 -20.89 0.76 -13.75
CA SER A 137 -21.94 -0.21 -13.42
C SER A 137 -22.56 -0.57 -14.77
N VAL A 138 -22.63 -1.86 -15.07
CA VAL A 138 -23.34 -2.43 -16.24
C VAL A 138 -24.87 -2.30 -16.06
N LEU A 139 -25.29 -1.30 -15.28
CA LEU A 139 -26.67 -0.96 -14.93
C LEU A 139 -26.92 0.55 -15.05
N GLU A 140 -26.04 1.30 -15.74
CA GLU A 140 -26.54 2.42 -16.54
C GLU A 140 -27.29 1.78 -17.70
N SER A 141 -28.59 1.58 -17.52
CA SER A 141 -29.49 1.17 -18.59
C SER A 141 -29.19 2.03 -19.82
N GLU A 142 -29.14 1.37 -20.98
CA GLU A 142 -28.98 2.02 -22.28
C GLU A 142 -30.00 3.15 -22.53
N VAL A 143 -31.02 3.27 -21.66
CA VAL A 143 -32.04 4.32 -21.67
C VAL A 143 -31.54 5.66 -21.10
N PHE A 144 -30.72 5.68 -20.05
CA PHE A 144 -30.28 6.96 -19.44
C PHE A 144 -29.12 7.60 -20.22
N ASN A 145 -28.22 6.77 -20.78
CA ASN A 145 -27.12 7.24 -21.62
C ASN A 145 -27.58 7.68 -23.02
N SER A 146 -28.72 7.17 -23.52
CA SER A 146 -29.24 7.53 -24.85
C SER A 146 -30.05 8.83 -24.87
N LEU A 147 -30.62 9.28 -23.75
CA LEU A 147 -31.54 10.43 -23.75
C LEU A 147 -30.87 11.79 -23.52
N LEU A 148 -29.65 11.83 -22.96
CA LEU A 148 -29.05 13.10 -22.55
C LEU A 148 -27.63 13.36 -23.07
N SER A 149 -26.93 12.42 -23.70
CA SER A 149 -25.55 12.62 -24.21
C SER A 149 -24.62 13.39 -23.25
N LEU A 150 -24.82 13.26 -21.94
CA LEU A 150 -24.09 14.00 -20.92
C LEU A 150 -23.49 13.03 -19.91
N PRO A 151 -22.16 12.88 -19.88
CA PRO A 151 -21.47 11.94 -19.01
C PRO A 151 -21.42 12.52 -17.57
N LEU A 152 -22.51 12.36 -16.82
CA LEU A 152 -22.70 12.95 -15.48
C LEU A 152 -22.48 11.95 -14.34
N LYS A 153 -21.58 10.97 -14.49
CA LYS A 153 -21.41 9.88 -13.49
C LYS A 153 -21.14 10.36 -12.05
N LEU A 154 -20.51 11.53 -11.87
CA LEU A 154 -20.33 12.11 -10.53
C LEU A 154 -21.66 12.56 -9.90
N PHE A 155 -22.56 13.13 -10.71
CA PHE A 155 -23.85 13.68 -10.25
C PHE A 155 -24.96 12.63 -10.22
N THR A 156 -24.72 11.45 -10.79
CA THR A 156 -25.66 10.31 -10.77
C THR A 156 -25.23 9.19 -9.84
N ALA A 157 -24.04 9.30 -9.21
CA ALA A 157 -23.59 8.32 -8.22
C ALA A 157 -24.50 8.34 -6.99
N THR A 158 -24.88 7.17 -6.51
CA THR A 158 -25.60 7.01 -5.25
C THR A 158 -24.69 7.31 -4.05
N VAL A 159 -25.28 7.65 -2.90
CA VAL A 159 -24.52 7.85 -1.65
C VAL A 159 -23.81 6.56 -1.27
N GLU A 160 -24.43 5.40 -1.50
CA GLU A 160 -23.87 4.09 -1.21
C GLU A 160 -22.64 3.78 -2.07
N GLU A 161 -22.67 4.14 -3.36
CA GLU A 161 -21.51 4.02 -4.24
C GLU A 161 -20.37 4.98 -3.82
N TRP A 162 -20.72 6.22 -3.48
CA TRP A 162 -19.78 7.20 -2.96
C TRP A 162 -19.09 6.70 -1.68
N ASP A 163 -19.88 6.24 -0.71
CA ASP A 163 -19.38 5.73 0.55
C ASP A 163 -18.54 4.48 0.33
N LYS A 164 -18.95 3.58 -0.56
CA LYS A 164 -18.19 2.37 -0.88
C LYS A 164 -16.80 2.70 -1.43
N ILE A 165 -16.68 3.62 -2.39
CA ILE A 165 -15.36 3.96 -2.95
C ILE A 165 -14.47 4.68 -1.95
N PHE A 166 -15.01 5.59 -1.13
CA PHE A 166 -14.24 6.24 -0.07
C PHE A 166 -13.83 5.26 1.02
N ARG A 167 -14.71 4.33 1.41
CA ARG A 167 -14.41 3.28 2.38
C ARG A 167 -13.24 2.42 1.89
N ILE A 168 -13.27 1.98 0.63
CA ILE A 168 -12.23 1.11 0.10
C ILE A 168 -10.93 1.87 -0.24
N ASN A 169 -10.99 3.05 -0.85
CA ASN A 169 -9.79 3.71 -1.37
C ASN A 169 -9.13 4.68 -0.39
N ALA A 170 -9.89 5.28 0.54
CA ALA A 170 -9.38 6.29 1.46
C ALA A 170 -9.34 5.76 2.90
N ARG A 171 -10.45 5.20 3.41
CA ARG A 171 -10.51 4.68 4.78
C ARG A 171 -9.53 3.51 4.96
N SER A 172 -9.44 2.58 4.02
CA SER A 172 -8.46 1.47 4.12
C SER A 172 -7.01 1.95 4.22
N VAL A 173 -6.65 3.01 3.49
CA VAL A 173 -5.31 3.61 3.53
C VAL A 173 -5.06 4.24 4.89
N PHE A 174 -6.01 5.05 5.38
CA PHE A 174 -5.94 5.63 6.72
C PHE A 174 -5.75 4.55 7.80
N LEU A 175 -6.54 3.47 7.77
CA LEU A 175 -6.44 2.38 8.72
C LEU A 175 -5.08 1.68 8.62
N SER A 176 -4.63 1.37 7.40
CA SER A 176 -3.33 0.74 7.16
C SER A 176 -2.18 1.60 7.71
N TYR A 177 -2.22 2.91 7.48
CA TYR A 177 -1.24 3.85 8.00
C TYR A 177 -1.24 3.86 9.53
N LYS A 178 -2.43 4.02 10.14
CA LYS A 178 -2.61 4.09 11.59
C LYS A 178 -2.02 2.87 12.29
N TYR A 179 -2.33 1.66 11.83
CA TYR A 179 -1.91 0.44 12.52
C TYR A 179 -0.47 0.04 12.18
N ALA A 180 -0.01 0.26 10.95
CA ALA A 180 1.39 0.05 10.60
C ALA A 180 2.31 1.01 11.37
N ALA A 181 1.97 2.32 11.42
CA ALA A 181 2.76 3.30 12.15
C ALA A 181 2.83 2.96 13.64
N LYS A 182 1.70 2.62 14.28
CA LYS A 182 1.68 2.17 15.68
C LYS A 182 2.61 0.98 15.92
N GLN A 183 2.55 -0.03 15.05
CA GLN A 183 3.41 -1.21 15.16
C GLN A 183 4.89 -0.86 14.96
N MET A 184 5.21 -0.08 13.93
CA MET A 184 6.57 0.36 13.60
C MET A 184 7.20 1.24 14.70
N ILE A 185 6.40 2.09 15.37
CA ILE A 185 6.81 2.84 16.55
C ILE A 185 7.13 1.87 17.70
N ALA A 186 6.22 0.93 17.99
CA ALA A 186 6.39 -0.02 19.08
C ALA A 186 7.64 -0.92 18.92
N GLN A 187 7.97 -1.32 17.69
CA GLN A 187 9.18 -2.11 17.40
C GLN A 187 10.48 -1.28 17.33
N GLY A 188 10.42 0.05 17.40
CA GLY A 188 11.59 0.93 17.62
C GLY A 188 12.58 1.09 16.46
N ARG A 189 12.29 0.58 15.26
CA ARG A 189 13.23 0.59 14.11
C ARG A 189 12.72 1.37 12.88
N GLY A 190 11.61 2.10 13.05
CA GLY A 190 11.00 2.90 11.99
C GLY A 190 10.40 2.04 10.88
N GLY A 191 10.19 2.64 9.71
CA GLY A 191 9.67 1.94 8.55
C GLY A 191 9.28 2.86 7.40
N ARG A 192 8.63 2.29 6.38
CA ARG A 192 8.13 3.03 5.21
C ARG A 192 6.67 2.72 5.01
N ILE A 193 5.86 3.75 4.80
CA ILE A 193 4.42 3.61 4.61
C ILE A 193 4.07 4.27 3.27
N ILE A 194 3.43 3.50 2.39
CA ILE A 194 3.25 3.84 0.99
C ILE A 194 1.77 3.76 0.65
N GLY A 195 1.23 4.81 0.03
CA GLY A 195 -0.17 4.91 -0.34
C GLY A 195 -0.36 4.93 -1.84
N ALA A 196 -1.15 3.98 -2.38
CA ALA A 196 -1.41 3.96 -3.82
C ALA A 196 -2.35 5.11 -4.23
N SER A 197 -1.78 6.21 -4.69
CA SER A 197 -2.52 7.29 -5.37
C SER A 197 -2.65 7.04 -6.88
N SER A 198 -3.01 8.06 -7.66
CA SER A 198 -3.15 8.02 -9.12
C SER A 198 -2.86 9.40 -9.72
N GLY A 199 -2.61 9.46 -11.03
CA GLY A 199 -2.65 10.73 -11.77
C GLY A 199 -3.99 11.46 -11.58
N ALA A 200 -5.09 10.69 -11.44
CA ALA A 200 -6.41 11.23 -11.12
C ALA A 200 -6.49 11.92 -9.73
N GLY A 201 -5.53 11.69 -8.84
CA GLY A 201 -5.41 12.40 -7.56
C GLY A 201 -4.64 13.73 -7.66
N LYS A 202 -4.09 14.06 -8.83
CA LYS A 202 -3.44 15.34 -9.13
C LYS A 202 -4.31 16.20 -10.02
N GLU A 203 -4.92 15.59 -11.03
CA GLU A 203 -5.74 16.25 -12.03
C GLU A 203 -7.06 15.51 -12.16
N ALA A 204 -8.17 16.25 -12.23
CA ALA A 204 -9.49 15.66 -12.37
C ALA A 204 -9.60 14.99 -13.74
N VAL A 205 -10.00 13.72 -13.75
CA VAL A 205 -10.32 12.98 -14.98
C VAL A 205 -11.85 12.97 -15.13
N PRO A 206 -12.41 13.41 -16.28
CA PRO A 206 -13.85 13.32 -16.51
C PRO A 206 -14.39 11.93 -16.18
N MET A 207 -15.59 11.89 -15.59
CA MET A 207 -16.29 10.67 -15.14
C MET A 207 -15.67 9.89 -13.95
N LEU A 208 -14.53 10.32 -13.41
CA LEU A 208 -13.87 9.67 -12.28
C LEU A 208 -13.86 10.54 -11.02
N GLY A 209 -14.78 11.51 -10.88
CA GLY A 209 -14.76 12.49 -9.79
C GLY A 209 -14.63 11.89 -8.38
N ALA A 210 -15.45 10.89 -8.04
CA ALA A 210 -15.37 10.21 -6.74
C ALA A 210 -14.02 9.49 -6.56
N TYR A 211 -13.58 8.73 -7.57
CA TYR A 211 -12.28 8.05 -7.55
C TYR A 211 -11.11 9.04 -7.41
N ALA A 212 -11.11 10.11 -8.21
CA ALA A 212 -10.15 11.20 -8.15
C ALA A 212 -10.10 11.82 -6.75
N GLY A 213 -11.26 12.10 -6.16
CA GLY A 213 -11.39 12.55 -4.77
C GLY A 213 -10.73 11.60 -3.77
N THR A 214 -10.97 10.29 -3.88
CA THR A 214 -10.29 9.32 -3.00
C THR A 214 -8.77 9.31 -3.18
N LYS A 215 -8.27 9.44 -4.41
CA LYS A 215 -6.82 9.43 -4.69
C LYS A 215 -6.14 10.75 -4.29
N ALA A 216 -6.87 11.87 -4.33
CA ALA A 216 -6.45 13.14 -3.75
C ALA A 216 -6.37 13.04 -2.22
N ALA A 217 -7.35 12.41 -1.57
CA ALA A 217 -7.31 12.15 -0.13
C ALA A 217 -6.09 11.32 0.29
N VAL A 218 -5.75 10.26 -0.45
CA VAL A 218 -4.52 9.48 -0.21
C VAL A 218 -3.26 10.35 -0.26
N ARG A 219 -3.17 11.29 -1.21
CA ARG A 219 -2.02 12.22 -1.28
C ARG A 219 -1.97 13.14 -0.08
N ALA A 220 -3.10 13.73 0.31
CA ALA A 220 -3.19 14.63 1.46
C ALA A 220 -2.80 13.91 2.76
N ILE A 221 -3.30 12.69 2.98
CA ILE A 221 -2.94 11.85 4.14
C ILE A 221 -1.43 11.57 4.16
N THR A 222 -0.86 11.22 3.01
CA THR A 222 0.58 10.87 2.90
C THR A 222 1.46 12.08 3.17
N GLN A 223 1.14 13.24 2.58
CA GLN A 223 1.87 14.49 2.81
C GLN A 223 1.79 14.93 4.27
N ALA A 224 0.57 14.97 4.83
CA ALA A 224 0.37 15.36 6.23
C ALA A 224 1.11 14.44 7.21
N SER A 225 1.22 13.13 6.90
CA SER A 225 1.96 12.18 7.72
C SER A 225 3.47 12.38 7.63
N GLY A 226 3.99 12.73 6.45
CA GLY A 226 5.40 13.01 6.22
C GLY A 226 5.93 14.27 6.91
N GLU A 227 5.07 15.27 7.12
CA GLU A 227 5.43 16.52 7.81
C GLU A 227 5.51 16.37 9.34
N GLN A 228 5.08 15.24 9.92
CA GLN A 228 5.07 15.06 11.37
C GLN A 228 6.49 14.86 11.93
N PRO A 229 6.99 15.75 12.82
CA PRO A 229 8.36 15.66 13.33
C PRO A 229 8.63 14.39 14.15
N SER A 230 7.60 13.83 14.80
CA SER A 230 7.66 12.59 15.57
C SER A 230 7.83 11.34 14.70
N LEU A 231 7.61 11.46 13.38
CA LEU A 231 7.70 10.37 12.42
C LEU A 231 8.90 10.50 11.48
N LYS A 232 9.95 11.26 11.84
CA LYS A 232 11.16 11.40 10.99
C LYS A 232 11.91 10.09 10.72
N SER A 233 11.70 9.06 11.55
CA SER A 233 12.19 7.69 11.29
C SER A 233 11.36 6.93 10.26
N PHE A 234 10.30 7.55 9.74
CA PHE A 234 9.42 7.03 8.71
C PHE A 234 9.62 7.75 7.39
N ASN A 235 9.36 7.05 6.29
CA ASN A 235 9.21 7.67 4.99
C ASN A 235 7.81 7.37 4.45
N PHE A 236 7.06 8.43 4.18
CA PHE A 236 5.72 8.37 3.61
C PHE A 236 5.78 8.71 2.12
N VAL A 237 5.32 7.80 1.26
CA VAL A 237 5.40 7.94 -0.21
C VAL A 237 4.09 7.65 -0.92
#